data_AF-A0A512M9E1-F1
#
_entry.id   AF-A0A512M9E1-F1
#
_cell.length_a   1.000
_cell.length_b   1.000
_cell.length_c   1.000
_cell.angle_alpha   90.00
_cell.angle_beta   90.00
_cell.angle_gamma   90.00
#
_symmetry.space_group_name_H-M   'P 1'
#
loop_
_entity.id
_entity.type
_entity.pdbx_description
1 polymer ?
#
loop_
_entity_poly.entity_id
_entity_poly.type
_entity_poly.pdbx_seq_one_letter_code
_entity_poly.pdbx_strand_id
1 'polypeptide(L)' 'MNNLADALVYAVAYINLAPGDDDCGALESIMGFLHGATRDELQAVREALERAVKAEEASGSPRLDVLNAYNELRDSLQSE' A
#
# COMPACT_ATOMS: atom_id res chain seq x y z
N MET A 1 2.46 9.09 14.35
CA MET A 1 1.95 9.82 13.19
C MET A 1 1.87 8.83 12.03
N ASN A 2 1.00 7.82 12.12
CA ASN A 2 1.09 6.67 11.19
C ASN A 2 -0.26 6.26 10.58
N ASN A 3 -1.39 6.79 11.09
CA ASN A 3 -2.72 6.41 10.61
C ASN A 3 -2.95 6.75 9.13
N LEU A 4 -2.30 7.80 8.61
CA LEU A 4 -2.41 8.18 7.19
C LEU A 4 -1.64 7.20 6.29
N ALA A 5 -0.43 6.81 6.68
CA ALA A 5 0.36 5.81 5.96
C ALA A 5 -0.30 4.43 6.01
N ASP A 6 -0.86 4.04 7.16
CA ASP A 6 -1.62 2.80 7.31
C ASP A 6 -2.90 2.83 6.43
N ALA A 7 -3.64 3.95 6.42
CA ALA A 7 -4.81 4.10 5.56
C ALA A 7 -4.46 4.05 4.07
N LEU A 8 -3.32 4.63 3.68
CA LEU A 8 -2.85 4.61 2.30
C LEU A 8 -2.55 3.19 1.82
N VAL A 9 -1.82 2.41 2.65
CA VAL A 9 -1.49 1.02 2.35
C VAL A 9 -2.75 0.17 2.19
N TYR A 10 -3.73 0.34 3.08
CA TYR A 10 -5.01 -0.34 2.96
C TYR A 10 -5.79 0.08 1.72
N ALA A 11 -5.79 1.36 1.37
CA ALA A 11 -6.48 1.87 0.17
C ALA A 11 -5.89 1.27 -1.11
N VAL A 12 -4.56 1.26 -1.24
CA VAL A 12 -3.86 0.67 -2.40
C VAL A 12 -4.17 -0.82 -2.52
N ALA A 13 -4.10 -1.58 -1.42
CA ALA A 13 -4.41 -3.00 -1.46
C ALA A 13 -5.88 -3.27 -1.81
N TYR A 14 -6.81 -2.48 -1.27
CA TYR A 14 -8.23 -2.64 -1.56
C TYR A 14 -8.56 -2.35 -3.04
N ILE A 15 -7.99 -1.27 -3.59
CA ILE A 15 -8.14 -0.90 -5.01
C ILE A 15 -7.60 -2.02 -5.92
N ASN A 16 -6.45 -2.61 -5.60
CA ASN A 16 -5.87 -3.70 -6.39
C ASN A 16 -6.71 -4.99 -6.37
N LEU A 17 -7.52 -5.22 -5.33
CA LEU A 17 -8.33 -6.44 -5.18
C LEU A 17 -9.66 -6.40 -5.93
N ALA A 18 -10.20 -5.20 -6.15
CA ALA A 18 -11.47 -5.00 -6.81
C ALA A 18 -11.37 -3.79 -7.75
N PRO A 19 -10.61 -3.89 -8.85
CA PRO A 19 -10.47 -2.79 -9.79
C PRO A 19 -11.81 -2.55 -10.50
N GLY A 20 -12.54 -1.50 -10.09
CA GLY A 20 -13.52 -0.84 -10.95
C GLY A 20 -12.82 0.10 -11.94
N ASP A 21 -13.50 0.48 -13.02
CA ASP A 21 -12.95 1.40 -14.04
C ASP A 21 -12.47 2.75 -13.44
N ASP A 22 -13.07 3.20 -12.33
CA ASP A 22 -12.67 4.44 -11.62
C ASP A 22 -11.51 4.23 -10.62
N ASP A 23 -11.18 2.99 -10.26
CA ASP A 23 -10.23 2.68 -9.18
C ASP A 23 -8.77 2.69 -9.66
N CYS A 24 -8.52 2.44 -10.96
CA CYS A 24 -7.19 2.59 -11.56
C CYS A 24 -6.68 4.05 -11.49
N GLY A 25 -7.56 5.04 -11.67
CA GLY A 25 -7.19 6.46 -11.57
C GLY A 25 -6.87 6.91 -10.14
N ALA A 26 -7.50 6.28 -9.14
CA ALA A 26 -7.18 6.52 -7.74
C ALA A 26 -5.79 5.98 -7.36
N LEU A 27 -5.42 4.79 -7.87
CA LEU A 27 -4.09 4.22 -7.62
C LEU A 27 -2.99 5.05 -8.28
N GLU A 28 -3.18 5.49 -9.53
CA GLU A 28 -2.24 6.35 -10.24
C GLU A 28 -2.08 7.70 -9.53
N SER A 29 -3.16 8.27 -8.99
CA SER A 29 -3.13 9.52 -8.21
C SER A 29 -2.37 9.36 -6.88
N ILE A 30 -2.56 8.23 -6.19
CA ILE A 30 -1.83 7.91 -4.96
C ILE A 30 -0.33 7.73 -5.25
N MET A 31 0.01 7.00 -6.31
CA MET A 31 1.40 6.82 -6.73
C MET A 31 2.04 8.14 -7.17
N GLY A 32 1.31 8.99 -7.87
CA GLY A 32 1.76 10.34 -8.23
C GLY A 32 1.99 11.25 -7.02
N PHE A 33 1.15 11.14 -5.98
CA PHE A 33 1.37 11.84 -4.72
C PHE A 33 2.62 11.33 -3.99
N LEU A 34 2.85 10.02 -3.99
CA LEU A 34 4.03 9.40 -3.38
C LEU A 34 5.33 9.74 -4.11
N HIS A 35 5.31 9.96 -5.42
CA HIS A 35 6.49 10.40 -6.17
C HIS A 35 7.04 11.77 -5.71
N GLY A 36 6.18 12.63 -5.15
CA GLY A 36 6.56 13.90 -4.55
C GLY A 36 6.91 13.80 -3.06
N ALA A 37 6.81 12.63 -2.45
CA ALA A 37 6.98 12.44 -1.02
C ALA A 37 8.45 12.58 -0.60
N THR A 38 8.66 13.15 0.58
CA THR A 38 9.96 13.22 1.21
C THR A 38 10.43 11.83 1.64
N ARG A 39 11.75 11.69 1.89
CA ARG A 39 12.32 10.43 2.40
C ARG A 39 11.66 9.95 3.70
N ASP A 40 11.31 10.88 4.60
CA ASP A 40 10.67 10.54 5.88
C ASP A 40 9.23 10.03 5.66
N GLU A 41 8.50 10.60 4.70
CA GLU A 41 7.16 10.16 4.34
C GLU A 41 7.19 8.79 3.66
N LEU A 42 8.12 8.56 2.73
CA LEU A 42 8.33 7.24 2.12
C LEU A 42 8.72 6.20 3.16
N GLN A 43 9.56 6.56 4.14
CA GLN A 43 9.91 5.67 5.24
C GLN A 43 8.68 5.32 6.10
N ALA A 44 7.83 6.30 6.41
CA ALA A 44 6.58 6.06 7.13
C ALA A 44 5.61 5.13 6.37
N VAL A 45 5.56 5.25 5.03
CA VAL A 45 4.77 4.35 4.18
C VAL A 45 5.34 2.93 4.17
N ARG A 46 6.67 2.77 4.11
CA ARG A 46 7.32 1.44 4.22
C ARG A 46 7.02 0.78 5.57
N GLU A 47 7.13 1.53 6.67
CA GLU A 47 6.82 1.03 8.02
C GLU A 47 5.34 0.67 8.19
N ALA A 48 4.44 1.41 7.56
CA ALA A 48 3.02 1.06 7.50
C ALA A 48 2.80 -0.22 6.71
N LEU A 49 3.46 -0.37 5.56
CA LEU A 49 3.36 -1.55 4.71
C LEU A 49 3.83 -2.81 5.44
N GLU A 50 4.97 -2.75 6.14
CA GLU A 50 5.45 -3.88 6.94
C GLU A 50 4.47 -4.28 8.05
N ARG A 51 3.84 -3.30 8.70
CA ARG A 51 2.84 -3.58 9.74
C ARG A 51 1.58 -4.20 9.15
N ALA A 52 1.13 -3.74 7.98
CA ALA A 52 -0.03 -4.29 7.28
C ALA A 52 0.22 -5.74 6.83
N VAL A 53 1.41 -6.04 6.28
CA VAL A 53 1.81 -7.41 5.92
C VAL A 53 1.80 -8.31 7.15
N LYS A 54 2.48 -7.90 8.24
CA LYS A 54 2.51 -8.69 9.48
C LYS A 54 1.12 -8.92 10.07
N ALA A 55 0.24 -7.92 10.00
CA ALA A 55 -1.13 -8.03 10.49
C ALA A 55 -1.97 -9.00 9.64
N GLU A 56 -1.81 -8.97 8.32
CA GLU A 56 -2.52 -9.88 7.41
C GLU A 56 -1.99 -11.31 7.55
N GLU A 57 -0.67 -11.51 7.65
CA GLU A 57 -0.03 -12.82 7.90
C GLU A 57 -0.44 -13.41 9.26
N ALA A 58 -0.59 -12.57 10.29
CA ALA A 58 -1.05 -12.97 11.61
C ALA A 58 -2.56 -13.16 11.68
N SER A 59 -3.31 -12.80 10.63
CA SER A 59 -4.75 -13.05 10.60
C SER A 59 -5.01 -14.56 10.55
N GLY A 60 -6.11 -15.03 11.15
CA GLY A 60 -6.47 -16.46 11.12
C GLY A 60 -6.84 -16.99 9.73
N SER A 61 -6.88 -16.13 8.71
CA SER A 61 -7.18 -16.46 7.31
C SER A 61 -6.52 -15.43 6.39
N PRO A 62 -5.19 -15.50 6.20
CA PRO A 62 -4.46 -14.53 5.39
C PRO A 62 -4.95 -14.55 3.95
N ARG A 63 -5.32 -13.38 3.43
CA ARG A 63 -5.77 -13.23 2.05
C ARG A 63 -4.55 -13.08 1.14
N LEU A 64 -4.27 -14.11 0.35
CA LEU A 64 -3.11 -14.13 -0.55
C LEU A 64 -3.12 -12.96 -1.55
N ASP A 65 -4.29 -12.58 -2.04
CA ASP A 65 -4.41 -11.47 -2.99
C ASP A 65 -4.04 -10.13 -2.33
N VAL A 66 -4.38 -9.93 -1.05
CA VAL A 66 -4.00 -8.73 -0.28
C VAL A 66 -2.49 -8.70 -0.06
N LEU A 67 -1.90 -9.84 0.29
CA LEU A 67 -0.46 -9.97 0.45
C LEU A 67 0.29 -9.70 -0.85
N ASN A 68 -0.23 -10.15 -1.99
CA ASN A 68 0.32 -9.86 -3.31
C ASN A 68 0.28 -8.36 -3.62
N ALA A 69 -0.85 -7.70 -3.35
CA ALA A 69 -0.96 -6.25 -3.53
C ALA A 69 0.03 -5.47 -2.64
N TYR A 70 0.27 -5.91 -1.40
CA TYR A 70 1.31 -5.34 -0.56
C TYR A 70 2.73 -5.57 -1.09
N ASN A 71 2.99 -6.72 -1.72
CA ASN A 71 4.28 -7.01 -2.35
C ASN A 71 4.54 -6.10 -3.56
N GLU A 72 3.55 -5.92 -4.44
CA GLU A 72 3.65 -5.05 -5.61
C GLU A 72 3.89 -3.58 -5.22
N LEU A 73 3.21 -3.11 -4.17
CA LEU A 73 3.45 -1.77 -3.62
C LEU A 73 4.88 -1.64 -3.06
N ARG A 74 5.38 -2.67 -2.38
CA ARG A 74 6.76 -2.69 -1.86
C ARG A 74 7.80 -2.60 -2.96
N ASP A 75 7.62 -3.36 -4.04
CA ASP A 75 8.55 -3.37 -5.18
C ASP A 75 8.54 -2.01 -5.91
N SER A 76 7.36 -1.38 -6.00
CA SER A 76 7.19 -0.03 -6.56
C SER A 76 7.94 1.02 -5.73
N LEU A 77 7.88 0.93 -4.40
CA LEU A 77 8.61 1.84 -3.51
C LEU A 77 10.13 1.59 -3.52
N GLN A 78 10.62 0.40 -3.92
CA GLN A 78 12.06 0.09 -3.97
C GLN A 78 12.74 0.47 -5.30
N SER A 79 11.97 0.75 -6.35
CA SER A 79 12.48 1.06 -7.69
C SER A 79 12.89 2.53 -7.89
N GLU A 80 12.81 3.36 -6.84
CA GLU A 80 13.26 4.77 -6.79
C GLU A 80 14.54 4.96 -5.96
#